data_AF-A0A4R7FEZ2-F1
#
_entry.id   AF-A0A4R7FEZ2-F1
#
_cell.length_a   1.000
_cell.length_b   1.000
_cell.length_c   1.000
_cell.angle_alpha   90.00
_cell.angle_beta   90.00
_cell.angle_gamma   90.00
#
_symmetry.space_group_name_H-M   'P 1'
#
loop_
_entity.id
_entity.type
_entity.pdbx_description
1 polymer ?
#
loop_
_entity_poly.entity_id
_entity_poly.type
_entity_poly.pdbx_seq_one_letter_code
_entity_poly.pdbx_strand_id
1 'polypeptide(L)'
;MQIALHKNARTTPSVRALIAASDETASVLAQRFGITEQTVYKWKKRQSFQDRSHTAHRLQTQLTPAQEIVVVHLRRALLLPLDDLLAVTREFICSTVSRSGLDRCLRRYGVGNLNALKP
;
A
#
# COMPACT_ATOMS: atom_id res chain seq x y z
N MET A 1 4.47 -14.63 3.93
CA MET A 1 4.05 -13.30 4.43
C MET A 1 5.31 -12.49 4.71
N GLN A 2 5.65 -11.50 3.87
CA GLN A 2 6.79 -10.61 4.14
C GLN A 2 6.36 -9.62 5.23
N ILE A 3 6.84 -9.82 6.45
CA ILE A 3 6.63 -8.86 7.53
C ILE A 3 7.85 -7.94 7.55
N ALA A 4 7.70 -6.71 7.05
CA ALA A 4 8.73 -5.68 7.20
C ALA A 4 8.69 -5.17 8.65
N LEU A 5 9.36 -5.87 9.57
CA LEU A 5 9.43 -5.49 10.98
C LEU A 5 10.62 -4.56 11.22
N HIS A 6 10.36 -3.43 11.85
CA HIS A 6 11.42 -2.62 12.42
C HIS A 6 12.09 -3.39 13.58
N LYS A 7 13.42 -3.31 13.70
CA LYS A 7 14.20 -4.03 14.72
C LYS A 7 13.73 -3.80 16.17
N ASN A 8 13.14 -2.64 16.45
CA ASN A 8 12.65 -2.26 17.78
C ASN A 8 11.13 -2.47 17.95
N ALA A 9 10.44 -3.12 17.01
CA ALA A 9 9.00 -3.32 17.09
C ALA A 9 8.65 -4.31 18.20
N ARG A 10 8.02 -3.84 19.28
CA ARG A 10 7.57 -4.68 20.41
C ARG A 10 6.24 -5.38 20.16
N THR A 11 5.35 -4.76 19.39
CA THR A 11 4.02 -5.33 19.06
C THR A 11 4.02 -5.92 17.65
N THR A 12 4.76 -7.00 17.46
CA THR A 12 4.75 -7.76 16.21
C THR A 12 3.43 -8.51 16.03
N PRO A 13 3.06 -8.94 14.80
CA PRO A 13 1.86 -9.76 14.58
C PRO A 13 1.77 -11.00 15.49
N SER A 14 2.90 -11.65 15.78
CA SER A 14 2.95 -12.80 16.69
C SER A 14 2.67 -12.40 18.13
N VAL A 15 3.29 -11.33 18.65
CA VAL A 15 3.05 -10.83 20.01
C VAL A 15 1.59 -10.40 20.19
N ARG A 16 1.00 -9.75 19.19
CA ARG A 16 -0.42 -9.33 19.22
C ARG A 16 -1.36 -10.54 19.32
N ALA A 17 -1.09 -11.61 18.56
CA ALA A 17 -1.86 -12.84 18.61
C ALA A 17 -1.71 -13.55 19.97
N LEU A 18 -0.49 -13.60 20.53
CA LEU A 18 -0.24 -14.15 21.86
C LEU A 18 -1.00 -13.38 22.96
N ILE A 19 -0.99 -12.05 22.89
CA ILE A 19 -1.75 -11.21 23.82
C ILE A 19 -3.25 -11.52 23.74
N ALA A 20 -3.78 -11.66 22.53
CA ALA A 20 -5.21 -11.87 22.32
C ALA A 20 -5.69 -13.25 22.78
N ALA A 21 -4.85 -14.28 22.66
CA ALA A 21 -5.16 -15.64 23.09
C ALA A 21 -4.91 -15.89 24.59
N SER A 22 -4.31 -14.94 25.32
CA SER A 22 -3.92 -15.13 26.72
C SER A 22 -5.00 -14.70 27.70
N ASP A 23 -5.25 -15.54 28.71
CA ASP A 23 -6.11 -15.24 29.86
C ASP A 23 -5.39 -14.46 30.98
N GLU A 24 -4.08 -14.23 30.86
CA GLU A 24 -3.30 -13.48 31.86
C GLU A 24 -3.79 -12.04 32.01
N THR A 25 -3.52 -11.43 33.17
CA THR A 25 -3.91 -10.03 33.41
C THR A 25 -3.13 -9.07 32.51
N ALA A 26 -3.70 -7.87 32.29
CA ALA A 26 -3.06 -6.88 31.44
C ALA A 26 -1.68 -6.44 31.97
N SER A 27 -1.53 -6.36 33.29
CA SER A 27 -0.29 -5.99 33.96
C SER A 27 0.85 -6.98 33.69
N VAL A 28 0.57 -8.28 33.79
CA VAL A 28 1.56 -9.34 33.53
C VAL A 28 2.02 -9.30 32.08
N LEU A 29 1.08 -9.18 31.13
CA LEU A 29 1.39 -9.12 29.70
C LEU A 29 2.14 -7.84 29.33
N ALA A 30 1.79 -6.70 29.94
CA ALA A 30 2.44 -5.42 29.74
C ALA A 30 3.93 -5.48 30.15
N GLN A 31 4.20 -6.03 31.33
CA GLN A 31 5.56 -6.24 31.83
C GLN A 31 6.33 -7.21 30.93
N ARG A 32 5.75 -8.36 30.58
CA ARG A 32 6.39 -9.40 29.76
C ARG A 32 6.82 -8.87 28.38
N PHE A 33 5.96 -8.11 27.71
CA PHE A 33 6.23 -7.62 26.36
C PHE A 33 6.82 -6.20 26.31
N GLY A 34 7.03 -5.56 27.47
CA GLY A 34 7.57 -4.19 27.54
C GLY A 34 6.68 -3.16 26.85
N ILE A 35 5.37 -3.29 27.03
CA ILE A 35 4.33 -2.42 26.45
C ILE A 35 3.40 -1.88 27.55
N THR A 36 2.51 -0.96 27.20
CA THR A 36 1.51 -0.45 28.16
C THR A 36 0.33 -1.40 28.30
N GLU A 37 -0.34 -1.41 29.46
CA GLU A 37 -1.58 -2.18 29.66
C GLU A 37 -2.68 -1.78 28.67
N GLN A 38 -2.77 -0.49 28.30
CA GLN A 38 -3.68 -0.02 27.25
C GLN A 38 -3.44 -0.72 25.91
N THR A 39 -2.19 -0.98 25.57
CA THR A 39 -1.82 -1.72 24.36
C THR A 39 -2.26 -3.17 24.46
N VAL A 40 -2.14 -3.78 25.65
CA VAL A 40 -2.65 -5.13 25.91
C VAL A 40 -4.17 -5.19 25.74
N TYR A 41 -4.93 -4.31 26.39
CA TYR A 41 -6.39 -4.25 26.28
C TYR A 41 -6.86 -4.06 24.83
N LYS A 42 -6.15 -3.22 24.07
CA LYS A 42 -6.40 -3.03 22.64
C LYS A 42 -6.28 -4.35 21.88
N TRP A 43 -5.20 -5.11 22.08
CA TRP A 43 -4.96 -6.34 21.32
C TRP A 43 -5.83 -7.51 21.79
N LYS A 44 -6.18 -7.59 23.09
CA LYS A 44 -7.18 -8.55 23.58
C LYS A 44 -8.55 -8.41 22.91
N LYS A 45 -8.94 -7.18 22.55
CA LYS A 45 -10.24 -6.90 21.90
C LYS A 45 -10.23 -7.04 20.37
N ARG A 46 -9.06 -7.23 19.73
CA ARG A 46 -8.97 -7.28 18.26
C ARG A 46 -9.04 -8.71 17.74
N GLN A 47 -9.65 -8.85 16.56
CA GLN A 47 -9.75 -10.12 15.83
C GLN A 47 -8.70 -10.26 14.71
N SER A 48 -7.97 -9.18 14.39
CA SER A 48 -6.94 -9.17 13.35
C SER A 48 -5.65 -8.58 13.90
N PHE A 49 -4.55 -9.30 13.68
CA PHE A 49 -3.22 -9.00 14.24
C PHE A 49 -2.22 -8.51 13.19
N GLN A 50 -2.59 -8.62 11.92
CA GLN A 50 -1.79 -8.13 10.81
C GLN A 50 -1.94 -6.62 10.64
N ASP A 51 -0.89 -5.97 10.16
CA ASP A 51 -0.99 -4.56 9.77
C ASP A 51 -1.87 -4.45 8.52
N ARG A 52 -2.78 -3.47 8.56
CA ARG A 52 -3.58 -3.12 7.39
C ARG A 52 -2.70 -2.36 6.41
N SER A 53 -3.15 -2.32 5.16
CA SER A 53 -2.53 -1.45 4.16
C SER A 53 -2.46 -0.02 4.69
N HIS A 54 -1.28 0.60 4.58
CA HIS A 54 -1.08 2.02 4.80
C HIS A 54 -1.54 2.87 3.60
N THR A 55 -1.87 2.23 2.48
CA THR A 55 -2.42 2.90 1.31
C THR A 55 -3.82 3.42 1.62
N ALA A 56 -4.05 4.70 1.35
CA ALA A 56 -5.36 5.32 1.54
C ALA A 56 -6.44 4.61 0.71
N HIS A 57 -7.65 4.48 1.28
CA HIS A 57 -8.80 3.87 0.59
C HIS A 57 -9.18 4.62 -0.69
N ARG A 58 -9.01 5.95 -0.70
CA ARG A 58 -9.21 6.80 -1.87
C ARG A 58 -7.93 7.57 -2.14
N LEU A 59 -7.30 7.27 -3.27
CA LEU A 59 -6.12 7.99 -3.73
C LEU A 59 -6.57 9.26 -4.45
N GLN A 60 -5.97 10.39 -4.08
CA GLN A 60 -6.20 11.66 -4.76
C GLN A 60 -5.36 11.69 -6.04
N THR A 61 -5.97 11.33 -7.16
CA THR A 61 -5.35 11.28 -8.49
C THR A 61 -5.98 12.30 -9.42
N GLN A 62 -5.18 12.84 -10.35
CA GLN A 62 -5.67 13.74 -11.40
C GLN A 62 -6.45 12.97 -12.47
N LEU A 63 -6.03 11.74 -12.76
CA LEU A 63 -6.73 10.86 -13.70
C LEU A 63 -7.95 10.24 -13.00
N THR A 64 -9.10 10.29 -13.67
CA THR A 64 -10.26 9.50 -13.28
C THR A 64 -10.00 8.01 -13.54
N PRO A 65 -10.74 7.08 -12.89
CA PRO A 65 -10.57 5.66 -13.14
C PRO A 65 -10.68 5.27 -14.62
N ALA A 66 -11.60 5.89 -15.38
CA ALA A 66 -11.73 5.65 -16.81
C ALA A 66 -10.49 6.12 -17.59
N GLN A 67 -9.95 7.30 -17.27
CA GLN A 67 -8.73 7.81 -17.90
C GLN A 67 -7.50 6.95 -17.57
N GLU A 68 -7.37 6.48 -16.32
CA GLU A 68 -6.30 5.56 -15.92
C GLU A 68 -6.32 4.29 -16.80
N ILE A 69 -7.50 3.72 -17.03
CA ILE A 69 -7.66 2.53 -17.89
C ILE A 69 -7.23 2.83 -19.34
N VAL A 70 -7.66 3.95 -19.92
CA VAL A 70 -7.24 4.36 -21.29
C VAL A 70 -5.73 4.49 -21.37
N VAL A 71 -5.10 5.19 -20.43
CA VAL A 71 -3.64 5.36 -20.36
C VAL A 71 -2.91 4.02 -20.26
N VAL A 72 -3.40 3.10 -19.43
CA VAL A 72 -2.82 1.75 -19.27
C VAL A 72 -2.93 0.94 -20.56
N HIS A 73 -4.06 1.03 -21.26
CA HIS A 73 -4.21 0.40 -22.57
C HIS A 73 -3.23 0.98 -23.60
N LEU A 74 -3.10 2.30 -23.68
CA LEU A 74 -2.12 2.95 -24.58
C LEU A 74 -0.70 2.48 -24.28
N ARG A 75 -0.29 2.41 -23.01
CA ARG A 75 1.02 1.91 -22.59
C ARG A 75 1.28 0.48 -23.07
N ARG A 76 0.30 -0.41 -22.95
CA ARG A 76 0.42 -1.82 -23.36
C ARG A 76 0.42 -1.99 -24.88
N ALA A 77 -0.43 -1.24 -25.58
CA ALA A 77 -0.59 -1.37 -27.03
C ALA A 77 0.55 -0.71 -27.82
N LEU A 78 0.99 0.47 -27.38
CA LEU A 78 1.94 1.30 -28.12
C LEU A 78 3.36 1.20 -27.57
N LEU A 79 3.54 0.60 -26.39
CA LEU A 79 4.85 0.46 -25.72
C LEU A 79 5.61 1.80 -25.59
N LEU A 80 4.87 2.90 -25.46
CA LEU A 80 5.46 4.24 -25.34
C LEU A 80 6.25 4.37 -24.05
N PRO A 81 7.47 4.96 -24.06
CA PRO A 81 8.18 5.44 -22.87
C PRO A 81 7.32 6.38 -22.00
N LEU A 82 7.72 6.57 -20.74
CA LEU A 82 6.92 7.35 -19.79
C LEU A 82 6.70 8.79 -20.27
N ASP A 83 7.72 9.42 -20.84
CA ASP A 83 7.66 10.82 -21.28
C ASP A 83 6.83 10.98 -22.56
N ASP A 84 6.90 10.03 -23.50
CA ASP A 84 6.06 10.05 -24.70
C ASP A 84 4.60 9.79 -24.35
N LEU A 85 4.34 8.85 -23.45
CA LEU A 85 2.99 8.61 -22.93
C LEU A 85 2.47 9.84 -22.17
N LEU A 86 3.33 10.57 -21.46
CA LEU A 86 2.95 11.81 -20.79
C LEU A 86 2.50 12.87 -21.79
N ALA A 87 3.20 13.03 -22.91
CA ALA A 87 2.81 13.95 -23.97
C ALA A 87 1.42 13.59 -24.53
N VAL A 88 1.21 12.33 -24.91
CA VAL A 88 -0.08 11.83 -25.41
C VAL A 88 -1.20 12.00 -24.38
N THR A 89 -0.92 11.70 -23.11
CA THR A 89 -1.94 11.81 -22.04
C THR A 89 -2.33 13.27 -21.81
N ARG A 90 -1.39 14.21 -21.85
CA ARG A 90 -1.68 15.64 -21.68
C ARG A 90 -2.49 16.21 -22.83
N GLU A 91 -2.16 15.79 -24.04
CA GLU A 91 -2.84 16.28 -25.24
C GLU A 91 -4.28 15.79 -25.33
N PHE A 92 -4.52 14.49 -25.09
CA PHE A 92 -5.80 13.87 -25.45
C PHE A 92 -6.66 13.42 -24.26
N ILE A 93 -6.14 13.39 -23.04
CA ILE A 93 -6.83 12.75 -21.91
C ILE A 93 -6.97 13.69 -20.70
N CYS A 94 -5.85 14.23 -20.21
CA CYS A 94 -5.79 15.04 -19.00
C CYS A 94 -4.59 15.98 -19.06
N SER A 95 -4.83 17.24 -19.43
CA SER A 95 -3.78 18.27 -19.59
C SER A 95 -2.99 18.57 -18.31
N THR A 96 -3.61 18.38 -17.15
CA THR A 96 -3.01 18.68 -15.84
C THR A 96 -2.31 17.49 -15.20
N VAL A 97 -2.20 16.34 -15.88
CA VAL A 97 -1.50 15.18 -15.33
C VAL A 97 -0.01 15.51 -15.14
N SER A 98 0.52 15.15 -13.96
CA SER A 98 1.94 15.25 -13.68
C SER A 98 2.66 13.96 -14.08
N ARG A 99 3.94 14.07 -14.43
CA ARG A 99 4.79 12.92 -14.73
C ARG A 99 4.79 11.88 -13.61
N SER A 100 4.91 12.33 -12.37
CA SER A 100 4.89 11.43 -11.20
C SER A 100 3.51 10.84 -10.92
N GLY A 101 2.42 11.58 -11.21
CA GLY A 101 1.06 11.06 -11.15
C GLY A 101 0.84 9.94 -12.16
N LEU A 102 1.29 10.13 -13.40
CA LEU A 102 1.26 9.13 -14.45
C LEU A 102 2.08 7.89 -14.07
N ASP A 103 3.32 8.06 -13.64
CA ASP A 103 4.18 6.95 -13.20
C ASP A 103 3.56 6.14 -12.04
N ARG A 104 2.96 6.82 -11.04
CA ARG A 104 2.23 6.14 -9.95
C ARG A 104 1.01 5.37 -10.46
N CYS A 105 0.29 5.89 -11.45
CA CYS A 105 -0.79 5.17 -12.12
C CYS A 105 -0.23 3.89 -12.76
N LEU A 106 0.78 3.99 -13.61
CA LEU A 106 1.38 2.84 -14.30
C LEU A 106 1.87 1.76 -13.33
N ARG A 107 2.54 2.13 -12.23
CA ARG A 107 2.98 1.18 -11.20
C ARG A 107 1.81 0.47 -10.51
N ARG A 108 0.73 1.19 -10.20
CA ARG A 108 -0.47 0.63 -9.58
C ARG A 108 -1.14 -0.44 -10.44
N TYR A 109 -1.09 -0.25 -11.76
CA TYR A 109 -1.62 -1.20 -12.75
C TYR A 109 -0.57 -2.22 -13.24
N GLY A 110 0.61 -2.28 -12.63
CA GLY A 110 1.66 -3.25 -12.97
C GLY A 110 2.35 -3.02 -14.32
N VAL A 111 2.20 -1.84 -14.93
CA VAL A 111 2.76 -1.50 -16.27
C VAL A 111 3.89 -0.45 -16.19
N GLY A 112 4.42 -0.23 -14.99
CA GLY A 112 5.50 0.75 -14.75
C GLY A 112 6.82 0.39 -15.43
N ASN A 113 7.14 -0.89 -15.54
CA ASN A 113 8.34 -1.36 -16.25
C ASN A 113 8.01 -1.63 -17.72
N LEU A 114 8.51 -0.78 -18.64
CA LEU A 114 8.25 -0.95 -20.07
C LEU A 114 8.84 -2.24 -20.63
N ASN A 115 10.05 -2.62 -20.18
CA ASN A 115 10.74 -3.79 -20.71
C ASN A 115 10.03 -5.09 -20.35
N ALA A 116 9.31 -5.12 -19.23
CA ALA A 116 8.47 -6.27 -18.87
C ALA A 116 7.20 -6.41 -19.74
N LEU A 117 6.87 -5.41 -20.55
CA LEU A 117 5.71 -5.43 -21.46
C LEU A 117 6.09 -5.74 -22.91
N LYS A 118 7.38 -5.68 -23.25
CA LYS A 118 7.87 -6.03 -24.58
C LYS A 118 7.79 -7.55 -24.75
N PRO A 119 7.48 -8.05 -25.96
CA PRO A 119 7.51 -9.47 -26.27
C PRO A 119 8.92 -10.07 -26.16
#